data_AF-A0A8J7ZFI0-F1
#
_entry.id   AF-A0A8J7ZFI0-F1
#
_cell.length_a   1.000
_cell.length_b   1.000
_cell.length_c   1.000
_cell.angle_alpha   90.00
_cell.angle_beta   90.00
_cell.angle_gamma   90.00
#
_symmetry.space_group_name_H-M   'P 1'
#
loop_
_entity.id
_entity.type
_entity.pdbx_description
1 polymer ?
#
loop_
_entity_poly.entity_id
_entity_poly.type
_entity_poly.pdbx_seq_one_letter_code
_entity_poly.pdbx_strand_id
1 'polypeptide(L)'
;MTAERTPKSTTTAVGEALASLLTLSRPRFWFYLAGPVVVGVAYAAADVPDLFAPVALALFAYFLVPANVYLYGVNDVFDRDVDEANPKKDGREARFSGETWVAVVVAACGLLLVPVAAFAPPLAWPYLAAYAVLATEYSAPPLRFKTTPFLDSLSNGLYVLPGAAAYAAVAGQHPPLAALVGAWLWTMAMHTFSAIPDIEPDREAGISTLATVLGETRTYAYCFATWTAAAVAFAAVDFRLGALLAVYPVFVAWVARSSVAVDRAYWWFPYLNTVIGTMLTLGALWRLTNGV
;
A
#
# COMPACT_ATOMS: atom_id res chain seq x y z
N MET A 1 -30.37 41.11 19.29
CA MET A 1 -29.03 40.67 19.73
C MET A 1 -28.51 39.66 18.72
N THR A 2 -27.80 40.13 17.71
CA THR A 2 -27.09 39.32 16.72
C THR A 2 -25.85 38.75 17.40
N ALA A 3 -25.78 37.43 17.55
CA ALA A 3 -24.59 36.76 18.06
C ALA A 3 -23.44 36.93 17.05
N GLU A 4 -22.46 37.76 17.41
CA GLU A 4 -21.17 37.82 16.72
C GLU A 4 -20.51 36.44 16.75
N ARG A 5 -20.42 35.79 15.59
CA ARG A 5 -19.50 34.67 15.41
C ARG A 5 -18.08 35.22 15.51
N THR A 6 -17.45 34.99 16.66
CA THR A 6 -16.04 35.27 16.86
C THR A 6 -15.23 34.49 15.82
N PRO A 7 -14.38 35.14 15.00
CA PRO A 7 -13.56 34.42 14.03
C PRO A 7 -12.63 33.45 14.76
N LYS A 8 -12.71 32.14 14.45
CA LYS A 8 -11.73 31.15 14.93
C LYS A 8 -10.32 31.66 14.61
N SER A 9 -9.41 31.61 15.57
CA SER A 9 -8.03 32.05 15.34
C SER A 9 -7.38 31.26 14.20
N THR A 10 -6.62 31.91 13.32
CA THR A 10 -5.98 31.26 12.16
C THR A 10 -5.11 30.06 12.56
N THR A 11 -4.49 30.12 13.74
CA THR A 11 -3.68 29.04 14.32
C THR A 11 -4.49 27.79 14.63
N THR A 12 -5.71 27.95 15.16
CA THR A 12 -6.65 26.83 15.36
C THR A 12 -7.10 26.21 14.03
N ALA A 13 -7.29 27.01 12.98
CA ALA A 13 -7.71 26.50 11.67
C ALA A 13 -6.61 25.69 10.94
N VAL A 14 -5.35 26.15 11.01
CA VAL A 14 -4.21 25.40 10.45
C VAL A 14 -3.98 24.09 11.21
N GLY A 15 -4.10 24.11 12.55
CA GLY A 15 -3.99 22.89 13.36
C GLY A 15 -5.08 21.86 13.04
N GLU A 16 -6.33 22.31 12.90
CA GLU A 16 -7.46 21.46 12.48
C GLU A 16 -7.22 20.86 11.08
N ALA A 17 -6.73 21.65 10.11
CA ALA A 17 -6.42 21.19 8.77
C ALA A 17 -5.29 20.14 8.75
N LEU A 18 -4.21 20.37 9.50
CA LEU A 18 -3.10 19.41 9.61
C LEU A 18 -3.53 18.10 10.29
N ALA A 19 -4.35 18.18 11.33
CA ALA A 19 -4.91 16.99 11.98
C ALA A 19 -5.81 16.19 11.03
N SER A 20 -6.61 16.89 10.21
CA SER A 20 -7.43 16.27 9.17
C SER A 20 -6.57 15.56 8.13
N LEU A 21 -5.51 16.22 7.61
CA LEU A 21 -4.59 15.61 6.65
C LEU A 21 -3.80 14.43 7.22
N LEU A 22 -3.37 14.52 8.48
CA LEU A 22 -2.72 13.41 9.17
C LEU A 22 -3.65 12.21 9.22
N THR A 23 -4.93 12.43 9.55
CA THR A 23 -5.93 11.37 9.61
C THR A 23 -6.22 10.80 8.22
N LEU A 24 -6.37 11.66 7.21
CA LEU A 24 -6.57 11.30 5.80
C LEU A 24 -5.42 10.44 5.25
N SER A 25 -4.18 10.72 5.66
CA SER A 25 -3.01 9.94 5.26
C SER A 25 -2.94 8.53 5.88
N ARG A 26 -3.85 8.23 6.83
CA ARG A 26 -3.97 6.98 7.57
C ARG A 26 -2.61 6.44 8.06
N PRO A 27 -2.00 7.02 9.13
CA PRO A 27 -0.61 6.77 9.54
C PRO A 27 -0.24 5.31 9.77
N ARG A 28 -1.22 4.48 10.16
CA ARG A 28 -1.07 3.04 10.28
C ARG A 28 -0.61 2.36 8.98
N PHE A 29 -0.97 2.92 7.82
CA PHE A 29 -0.67 2.34 6.51
C PHE A 29 0.55 2.97 5.83
N TRP A 30 1.20 3.98 6.42
CA TRP A 30 2.35 4.66 5.79
C TRP A 30 3.44 3.70 5.31
N PHE A 31 3.71 2.65 6.10
CA PHE A 31 4.73 1.66 5.78
C PHE A 31 4.34 0.68 4.66
N TYR A 32 3.08 0.67 4.19
CA TYR A 32 2.73 -0.08 2.98
C TYR A 32 3.33 0.55 1.72
N LEU A 33 3.56 1.87 1.70
CA LEU A 33 4.24 2.56 0.59
C LEU A 33 5.71 2.88 0.90
N ALA A 34 5.99 3.36 2.12
CA ALA A 34 7.36 3.73 2.52
C ALA A 34 8.25 2.52 2.84
N GLY A 35 7.69 1.43 3.37
CA GLY A 35 8.44 0.20 3.68
C GLY A 35 9.09 -0.42 2.43
N PRO A 36 8.37 -0.58 1.31
CA PRO A 36 8.94 -1.01 0.05
C PRO A 36 10.10 -0.15 -0.44
N VAL A 37 10.08 1.18 -0.24
CA VAL A 37 11.22 2.05 -0.54
C VAL A 37 12.45 1.62 0.26
N VAL A 38 12.31 1.41 1.57
CA VAL A 38 13.41 0.96 2.45
C VAL A 38 13.98 -0.37 1.97
N VAL A 39 13.11 -1.35 1.65
CA VAL A 39 13.54 -2.65 1.14
C VAL A 39 14.25 -2.49 -0.21
N GLY A 40 13.68 -1.74 -1.14
CA GLY A 40 14.26 -1.49 -2.47
C GLY A 40 15.65 -0.87 -2.39
N VAL A 41 15.82 0.15 -1.54
CA VAL A 41 17.12 0.81 -1.30
C VAL A 41 18.12 -0.16 -0.65
N ALA A 42 17.69 -0.95 0.34
CA ALA A 42 18.58 -1.89 1.04
C ALA A 42 19.14 -2.98 0.11
N TYR A 43 18.37 -3.43 -0.88
CA TYR A 43 18.83 -4.39 -1.90
C TYR A 43 19.55 -3.74 -3.10
N ALA A 44 19.45 -2.42 -3.25
CA ALA A 44 20.06 -1.68 -4.36
C ALA A 44 21.42 -1.05 -4.00
N ALA A 45 21.62 -0.70 -2.74
CA ALA A 45 22.83 -0.07 -2.25
C ALA A 45 24.06 -0.96 -2.49
N ALA A 46 25.13 -0.37 -3.03
CA ALA A 46 26.44 -1.02 -3.12
C ALA A 46 27.29 -0.73 -1.87
N ASP A 47 27.10 0.45 -1.27
CA ASP A 47 27.75 0.87 -0.02
C ASP A 47 26.77 1.59 0.94
N VAL A 48 27.18 1.78 2.20
CA VAL A 48 26.37 2.47 3.23
C VAL A 48 25.87 3.86 2.82
N PRO A 49 26.65 4.73 2.13
CA PRO A 49 26.15 6.04 1.70
C PRO A 49 24.96 5.97 0.75
N ASP A 50 24.83 4.91 -0.06
CA ASP A 50 23.73 4.74 -1.02
C ASP A 50 22.37 4.60 -0.32
N LEU A 51 22.37 4.08 0.92
CA LEU A 51 21.16 4.00 1.75
C LEU A 51 20.53 5.37 2.02
N PHE A 52 21.33 6.43 1.93
CA PHE A 52 20.94 7.82 2.18
C PHE A 52 21.06 8.68 0.92
N ALA A 53 21.11 8.06 -0.26
CA ALA A 53 21.12 8.78 -1.53
C ALA A 53 19.97 9.80 -1.55
N PRO A 54 20.19 11.06 -1.97
CA PRO A 54 19.15 12.09 -1.94
C PRO A 54 17.85 11.66 -2.64
N VAL A 55 17.94 10.91 -3.74
CA VAL A 55 16.79 10.37 -4.47
C VAL A 55 16.01 9.35 -3.63
N ALA A 56 16.69 8.50 -2.86
CA ALA A 56 16.07 7.54 -1.96
C ALA A 56 15.30 8.25 -0.83
N LEU A 57 15.88 9.30 -0.26
CA LEU A 57 15.23 10.12 0.77
C LEU A 57 14.02 10.87 0.23
N ALA A 58 14.11 11.42 -0.99
CA ALA A 58 12.99 12.09 -1.65
C ALA A 58 11.83 11.12 -1.94
N LEU A 59 12.14 9.93 -2.46
CA LEU A 59 11.14 8.88 -2.68
C LEU A 59 10.52 8.42 -1.36
N PHE A 60 11.32 8.18 -0.33
CA PHE A 60 10.83 7.80 1.00
C PHE A 60 9.89 8.87 1.56
N ALA A 61 10.29 10.15 1.53
CA ALA A 61 9.48 11.25 2.02
C ALA A 61 8.15 11.36 1.26
N TYR A 62 8.17 11.24 -0.07
CA TYR A 62 6.97 11.24 -0.90
C TYR A 62 6.04 10.06 -0.57
N PHE A 63 6.59 8.85 -0.50
CA PHE A 63 5.80 7.64 -0.23
C PHE A 63 5.38 7.48 1.23
N LEU A 64 5.98 8.22 2.15
CA LEU A 64 5.59 8.24 3.57
C LEU A 64 4.31 9.05 3.78
N VAL A 65 4.20 10.27 3.24
CA VAL A 65 3.06 11.14 3.54
C VAL A 65 2.28 11.57 2.28
N PRO A 66 2.83 12.33 1.31
CA PRO A 66 2.07 12.77 0.14
C PRO A 66 1.37 11.65 -0.63
N ALA A 67 2.07 10.53 -0.86
CA ALA A 67 1.52 9.42 -1.62
C ALA A 67 0.34 8.75 -0.89
N ASN A 68 0.37 8.67 0.45
CA ASN A 68 -0.73 8.15 1.25
C ASN A 68 -1.93 9.11 1.23
N VAL A 69 -1.68 10.44 1.36
CA VAL A 69 -2.74 11.45 1.20
C VAL A 69 -3.38 11.35 -0.18
N TYR A 70 -2.57 11.14 -1.23
CA TYR A 70 -3.06 10.98 -2.59
C TYR A 70 -3.88 9.70 -2.76
N LEU A 71 -3.32 8.53 -2.40
CA LEU A 71 -3.98 7.22 -2.56
C LEU A 71 -5.30 7.14 -1.79
N TYR A 72 -5.27 7.44 -0.49
CA TYR A 72 -6.46 7.37 0.35
C TYR A 72 -7.39 8.56 0.16
N GLY A 73 -6.86 9.73 -0.21
CA GLY A 73 -7.70 10.88 -0.52
C GLY A 73 -8.48 10.73 -1.82
N VAL A 74 -7.90 10.11 -2.87
CA VAL A 74 -8.66 9.74 -4.06
C VAL A 74 -9.74 8.74 -3.70
N ASN A 75 -9.43 7.75 -2.84
CA ASN A 75 -10.43 6.80 -2.34
C ASN A 75 -11.63 7.51 -1.68
N ASP A 76 -11.36 8.39 -0.71
CA ASP A 76 -12.39 9.12 0.04
C ASP A 76 -13.20 10.08 -0.86
N VAL A 77 -12.55 10.74 -1.84
CA VAL A 77 -13.23 11.64 -2.80
C VAL A 77 -14.26 10.89 -3.64
N PHE A 78 -13.93 9.68 -4.12
CA PHE A 78 -14.80 8.91 -5.00
C PHE A 78 -15.75 7.94 -4.28
N ASP A 79 -15.58 7.72 -2.97
CA ASP A 79 -16.52 6.97 -2.13
C ASP A 79 -17.49 7.86 -1.33
N ARG A 80 -17.38 9.19 -1.47
CA ARG A 80 -18.22 10.16 -0.76
C ARG A 80 -19.71 9.82 -0.77
N ASP A 81 -20.27 9.52 -1.94
CA ASP A 81 -21.72 9.26 -2.08
C ASP A 81 -22.16 7.95 -1.40
N VAL A 82 -21.26 6.96 -1.34
CA VAL A 82 -21.49 5.66 -0.67
C VAL A 82 -21.38 5.83 0.85
N ASP A 83 -20.42 6.64 1.30
CA ASP A 83 -20.17 6.91 2.71
C ASP A 83 -21.24 7.82 3.34
N GLU A 84 -21.78 8.80 2.61
CA GLU A 84 -22.88 9.66 3.06
C GLU A 84 -24.19 8.87 3.28
N ALA A 85 -24.36 7.71 2.62
CA ALA A 85 -25.54 6.86 2.70
C ALA A 85 -25.48 5.77 3.80
N ASN A 86 -24.34 5.54 4.45
CA ASN A 86 -24.16 4.44 5.41
C ASN A 86 -24.27 4.90 6.89
N PRO A 87 -25.35 4.54 7.62
CA PRO A 87 -25.56 4.96 9.02
C PRO A 87 -24.58 4.32 10.03
N LYS A 88 -23.81 3.30 9.64
CA LYS A 88 -22.95 2.51 10.55
C LYS A 88 -21.50 3.03 10.67
N LYS A 89 -21.07 4.02 9.87
CA LYS A 89 -19.72 4.61 9.94
C LYS A 89 -19.60 5.68 11.04
N ASP A 90 -19.95 5.30 12.27
CA ASP A 90 -19.78 6.10 13.51
C ASP A 90 -18.51 5.70 14.30
N GLY A 91 -17.59 4.94 13.68
CA GLY A 91 -16.39 4.41 14.36
C GLY A 91 -15.07 4.70 13.63
N ARG A 92 -14.06 5.08 14.44
CA ARG A 92 -12.57 5.16 14.30
C ARG A 92 -11.90 5.61 12.99
N GLU A 93 -12.50 5.42 11.82
CA GLU A 93 -11.97 5.92 10.55
C GLU A 93 -12.71 7.21 10.19
N ALA A 94 -11.95 8.27 9.88
CA ALA A 94 -12.49 9.62 9.77
C ALA A 94 -13.47 9.75 8.61
N ARG A 95 -14.55 10.49 8.85
CA ARG A 95 -15.44 10.97 7.80
C ARG A 95 -14.70 12.01 6.96
N PHE A 96 -14.71 11.84 5.65
CA PHE A 96 -14.35 12.88 4.70
C PHE A 96 -15.23 14.12 4.96
N SER A 97 -14.63 15.28 5.24
CA SER A 97 -15.41 16.49 5.58
C SER A 97 -16.11 17.12 4.37
N GLY A 98 -15.84 16.60 3.16
CA GLY A 98 -16.51 17.06 1.95
C GLY A 98 -16.04 18.42 1.44
N GLU A 99 -14.99 18.98 2.03
CA GLU A 99 -14.53 20.33 1.75
C GLU A 99 -13.63 20.37 0.51
N THR A 100 -13.87 21.33 -0.38
CA THR A 100 -13.14 21.51 -1.65
C THR A 100 -11.63 21.57 -1.49
N TRP A 101 -11.13 22.07 -0.35
CA TRP A 101 -9.70 22.16 -0.10
C TRP A 101 -9.05 20.78 0.04
N VAL A 102 -9.77 19.74 0.50
CA VAL A 102 -9.23 18.38 0.61
C VAL A 102 -8.94 17.83 -0.78
N ALA A 103 -9.87 17.98 -1.73
CA ALA A 103 -9.64 17.57 -3.12
C ALA A 103 -8.45 18.30 -3.76
N VAL A 104 -8.27 19.59 -3.46
CA VAL A 104 -7.10 20.37 -3.90
C VAL A 104 -5.80 19.82 -3.31
N VAL A 105 -5.77 19.48 -2.02
CA VAL A 105 -4.58 18.90 -1.39
C VAL A 105 -4.28 17.51 -1.94
N VAL A 106 -5.30 16.66 -2.15
CA VAL A 106 -5.15 15.34 -2.77
C VAL A 106 -4.55 15.46 -4.17
N ALA A 107 -5.08 16.38 -5.00
CA ALA A 107 -4.54 16.65 -6.32
C ALA A 107 -3.10 17.20 -6.26
N ALA A 108 -2.81 18.09 -5.32
CA ALA A 108 -1.46 18.62 -5.11
C ALA A 108 -0.47 17.53 -4.69
N CYS A 109 -0.86 16.61 -3.82
CA CYS A 109 -0.06 15.45 -3.43
C CYS A 109 0.18 14.47 -4.59
N GLY A 110 -0.81 14.29 -5.48
CA GLY A 110 -0.63 13.56 -6.73
C GLY A 110 0.36 14.27 -7.67
N LEU A 111 0.18 15.57 -7.90
CA LEU A 111 1.04 16.38 -8.77
C LEU A 111 2.48 16.51 -8.24
N LEU A 112 2.68 16.43 -6.92
CA LEU A 112 4.02 16.42 -6.32
C LEU A 112 4.88 15.25 -6.80
N LEU A 113 4.27 14.20 -7.37
CA LEU A 113 5.02 13.11 -8.02
C LEU A 113 5.84 13.60 -9.23
N VAL A 114 5.43 14.67 -9.92
CA VAL A 114 6.12 15.20 -11.10
C VAL A 114 7.53 15.69 -10.75
N PRO A 115 7.73 16.63 -9.80
CA PRO A 115 9.08 17.03 -9.39
C PRO A 115 9.87 15.89 -8.74
N VAL A 116 9.21 14.96 -8.02
CA VAL A 116 9.88 13.76 -7.48
C VAL A 116 10.41 12.86 -8.60
N ALA A 117 9.63 12.64 -9.65
CA ALA A 117 10.03 11.88 -10.83
C ALA A 117 11.13 12.59 -11.61
N ALA A 118 11.08 13.92 -11.74
CA ALA A 118 12.13 14.71 -12.37
C ALA A 118 13.47 14.66 -11.61
N PHE A 119 13.42 14.46 -10.29
CA PHE A 119 14.61 14.26 -9.46
C PHE A 119 15.15 12.83 -9.52
N ALA A 120 14.32 11.86 -9.89
CA ALA A 120 14.71 10.47 -10.10
C ALA A 120 15.21 10.21 -11.53
N PRO A 121 16.13 9.25 -11.74
CA PRO A 121 16.56 8.91 -13.10
C PRO A 121 15.39 8.34 -13.92
N PRO A 122 15.39 8.49 -15.27
CA PRO A 122 14.33 7.99 -16.14
C PRO A 122 14.00 6.51 -15.98
N LEU A 123 14.96 5.72 -15.51
CA LEU A 123 14.78 4.30 -15.21
C LEU A 123 13.68 4.03 -14.16
N ALA A 124 13.47 4.96 -13.23
CA ALA A 124 12.45 4.85 -12.20
C ALA A 124 11.05 5.25 -12.69
N TRP A 125 10.95 6.01 -13.80
CA TRP A 125 9.70 6.61 -14.26
C TRP A 125 8.59 5.61 -14.57
N PRO A 126 8.84 4.42 -15.17
CA PRO A 126 7.77 3.45 -15.41
C PRO A 126 7.05 3.03 -14.12
N TYR A 127 7.79 2.88 -13.02
CA TYR A 127 7.22 2.49 -11.72
C TYR A 127 6.42 3.63 -11.09
N LEU A 128 6.92 4.86 -11.16
CA LEU A 128 6.21 6.04 -10.65
C LEU A 128 4.95 6.33 -11.46
N ALA A 129 5.01 6.20 -12.79
CA ALA A 129 3.85 6.37 -13.67
C ALA A 129 2.79 5.27 -13.41
N ALA A 130 3.23 4.01 -13.31
CA ALA A 130 2.33 2.91 -12.95
C ALA A 130 1.69 3.13 -11.57
N TYR A 131 2.44 3.67 -10.59
CA TYR A 131 1.90 3.99 -9.27
C TYR A 131 0.80 5.05 -9.37
N ALA A 132 1.04 6.13 -10.11
CA ALA A 132 0.06 7.20 -10.30
C ALA A 132 -1.25 6.67 -10.94
N VAL A 133 -1.12 5.84 -11.98
CA VAL A 133 -2.26 5.22 -12.66
C VAL A 133 -3.02 4.30 -11.72
N LEU A 134 -2.34 3.36 -11.07
CA LEU A 134 -3.01 2.39 -10.18
C LEU A 134 -3.60 3.07 -8.94
N ALA A 135 -2.92 4.03 -8.33
CA ALA A 135 -3.44 4.77 -7.17
C ALA A 135 -4.70 5.57 -7.52
N THR A 136 -4.77 6.12 -8.74
CA THR A 136 -5.97 6.83 -9.24
C THR A 136 -7.07 5.84 -9.57
N GLU A 137 -6.83 4.96 -10.53
CA GLU A 137 -7.83 4.07 -11.13
C GLU A 137 -8.27 2.93 -10.20
N TYR A 138 -7.59 2.73 -9.07
CA TYR A 138 -8.11 1.84 -8.02
C TYR A 138 -9.47 2.34 -7.50
N SER A 139 -9.64 3.66 -7.36
CA SER A 139 -10.85 4.26 -6.80
C SER A 139 -11.63 5.16 -7.75
N ALA A 140 -10.95 5.84 -8.68
CA ALA A 140 -11.55 6.76 -9.63
C ALA A 140 -12.07 6.04 -10.90
N PRO A 141 -13.10 6.59 -11.57
CA PRO A 141 -13.49 6.16 -12.90
C PRO A 141 -12.44 6.57 -13.97
N PRO A 142 -12.38 5.87 -15.12
CA PRO A 142 -13.39 4.90 -15.59
C PRO A 142 -13.18 3.46 -15.11
N LEU A 143 -12.01 3.09 -14.57
CA LEU A 143 -11.73 1.68 -14.30
C LEU A 143 -12.17 1.21 -12.92
N ARG A 144 -11.99 2.05 -11.88
CA ARG A 144 -12.35 1.75 -10.48
C ARG A 144 -12.07 0.30 -10.07
N PHE A 145 -10.80 -0.09 -10.11
CA PHE A 145 -10.40 -1.49 -9.96
C PHE A 145 -10.88 -2.15 -8.67
N LYS A 146 -11.03 -1.40 -7.57
CA LYS A 146 -11.47 -1.94 -6.27
C LYS A 146 -12.85 -2.61 -6.31
N THR A 147 -13.67 -2.34 -7.32
CA THR A 147 -14.99 -2.95 -7.53
C THR A 147 -15.04 -3.86 -8.76
N THR A 148 -13.89 -4.27 -9.29
CA THR A 148 -13.78 -5.16 -10.45
C THR A 148 -13.01 -6.42 -10.08
N PRO A 149 -13.67 -7.59 -9.98
CA PRO A 149 -13.02 -8.84 -9.60
C PRO A 149 -11.78 -9.14 -10.44
N PHE A 150 -10.76 -9.70 -9.80
CA PHE A 150 -9.40 -9.93 -10.30
C PHE A 150 -8.57 -8.65 -10.47
N LEU A 151 -9.15 -7.57 -10.98
CA LEU A 151 -8.44 -6.30 -11.12
C LEU A 151 -8.24 -5.60 -9.78
N ASP A 152 -9.17 -5.77 -8.83
CA ASP A 152 -9.02 -5.36 -7.45
C ASP A 152 -7.74 -5.95 -6.84
N SER A 153 -7.53 -7.26 -6.98
CA SER A 153 -6.33 -7.94 -6.49
C SER A 153 -5.08 -7.54 -7.29
N LEU A 154 -5.15 -7.57 -8.63
CA LEU A 154 -4.01 -7.28 -9.50
C LEU A 154 -3.47 -5.86 -9.32
N SER A 155 -4.36 -4.86 -9.19
CA SER A 155 -3.98 -3.46 -9.05
C SER A 155 -3.28 -3.16 -7.72
N ASN A 156 -3.40 -4.01 -6.70
CA ASN A 156 -2.68 -3.87 -5.44
C ASN A 156 -1.16 -4.10 -5.56
N GLY A 157 -0.69 -4.55 -6.72
CA GLY A 157 0.72 -4.43 -7.11
C GLY A 157 1.29 -3.01 -7.02
N LEU A 158 0.42 -1.99 -6.95
CA LEU A 158 0.80 -0.61 -6.68
C LEU A 158 1.72 -0.48 -5.46
N TYR A 159 1.56 -1.32 -4.42
CA TYR A 159 2.38 -1.29 -3.22
C TYR A 159 3.83 -1.74 -3.44
N VAL A 160 4.14 -2.43 -4.56
CA VAL A 160 5.51 -2.83 -4.93
C VAL A 160 6.29 -1.70 -5.60
N LEU A 161 5.57 -0.84 -6.34
CA LEU A 161 6.15 0.16 -7.23
C LEU A 161 7.06 1.19 -6.53
N PRO A 162 6.79 1.65 -5.29
CA PRO A 162 7.73 2.52 -4.57
C PRO A 162 9.11 1.88 -4.40
N GLY A 163 9.15 0.60 -4.02
CA GLY A 163 10.41 -0.14 -3.85
C GLY A 163 11.13 -0.39 -5.16
N ALA A 164 10.38 -0.69 -6.22
CA ALA A 164 10.94 -0.87 -7.56
C ALA A 164 11.56 0.44 -8.11
N ALA A 165 10.87 1.58 -7.92
CA ALA A 165 11.38 2.89 -8.27
C ALA A 165 12.66 3.24 -7.49
N ALA A 166 12.66 2.98 -6.19
CA ALA A 166 13.80 3.26 -5.33
C ALA A 166 15.02 2.38 -5.66
N TYR A 167 14.79 1.08 -5.90
CA TYR A 167 15.85 0.18 -6.34
C TYR A 167 16.44 0.65 -7.67
N ALA A 168 15.59 0.95 -8.67
CA ALA A 168 16.05 1.42 -9.97
C ALA A 168 16.81 2.75 -9.88
N ALA A 169 16.39 3.65 -8.99
CA ALA A 169 17.04 4.93 -8.78
C ALA A 169 18.42 4.81 -8.12
N VAL A 170 18.60 3.86 -7.20
CA VAL A 170 19.85 3.66 -6.46
C VAL A 170 20.81 2.72 -7.20
N ALA A 171 20.34 1.57 -7.67
CA ALA A 171 21.17 0.57 -8.34
C ALA A 171 21.52 0.93 -9.80
N GLY A 172 20.81 1.88 -10.41
CA GLY A 172 20.99 2.21 -11.83
C GLY A 172 20.54 1.11 -12.80
N GLN A 173 19.80 0.11 -12.32
CA GLN A 173 19.26 -1.00 -13.10
C GLN A 173 17.88 -1.43 -12.58
N HIS A 174 17.06 -2.07 -13.40
CA HIS A 174 15.77 -2.60 -12.95
C HIS A 174 15.96 -3.69 -11.89
N PRO A 175 15.01 -3.84 -10.92
CA PRO A 175 15.03 -4.97 -10.01
C PRO A 175 14.93 -6.30 -10.76
N PRO A 176 15.44 -7.41 -10.20
CA PRO A 176 15.26 -8.73 -10.78
C PRO A 176 13.79 -9.01 -11.09
N LEU A 177 13.48 -9.44 -12.32
CA LEU A 177 12.10 -9.67 -12.75
C LEU A 177 11.36 -10.63 -11.82
N ALA A 178 12.05 -11.68 -11.34
CA ALA A 178 11.48 -12.63 -10.40
C ALA A 178 11.11 -11.99 -9.04
N ALA A 179 11.89 -11.02 -8.54
CA ALA A 179 11.54 -10.27 -7.34
C ALA A 179 10.30 -9.37 -7.57
N LEU A 180 10.22 -8.70 -8.73
CA LEU A 180 9.06 -7.87 -9.09
C LEU A 180 7.78 -8.72 -9.18
N VAL A 181 7.83 -9.82 -9.92
CA VAL A 181 6.70 -10.75 -10.05
C VAL A 181 6.32 -11.33 -8.68
N GLY A 182 7.30 -11.76 -7.89
CA GLY A 182 7.06 -12.30 -6.55
C GLY A 182 6.40 -11.29 -5.63
N ALA A 183 6.89 -10.05 -5.61
CA ALA A 183 6.31 -8.99 -4.78
C ALA A 183 4.90 -8.63 -5.23
N TRP A 184 4.65 -8.61 -6.55
CA TRP A 184 3.33 -8.32 -7.11
C TRP A 184 2.30 -9.40 -6.73
N LEU A 185 2.67 -10.67 -6.91
CA LEU A 185 1.86 -11.81 -6.45
C LEU A 185 1.62 -11.73 -4.94
N TRP A 186 2.63 -11.36 -4.17
CA TRP A 186 2.48 -11.21 -2.73
C TRP A 186 1.43 -10.15 -2.37
N THR A 187 1.45 -8.99 -3.03
CA THR A 187 0.47 -7.92 -2.79
C THR A 187 -0.95 -8.30 -3.24
N MET A 188 -1.08 -9.08 -4.31
CA MET A 188 -2.37 -9.62 -4.75
C MET A 188 -3.02 -10.47 -3.66
N ALA A 189 -2.27 -11.43 -3.11
CA ALA A 189 -2.77 -12.28 -2.02
C ALA A 189 -2.99 -11.51 -0.72
N MET A 190 -2.14 -10.53 -0.39
CA MET A 190 -2.34 -9.65 0.78
C MET A 190 -3.66 -8.90 0.73
N HIS A 191 -3.96 -8.28 -0.42
CA HIS A 191 -5.22 -7.57 -0.62
C HIS A 191 -6.42 -8.52 -0.52
N THR A 192 -6.38 -9.64 -1.25
CA THR A 192 -7.52 -10.57 -1.28
C THR A 192 -7.74 -11.28 0.06
N PHE A 193 -6.68 -11.56 0.83
CA PHE A 193 -6.80 -12.06 2.20
C PHE A 193 -7.47 -11.03 3.12
N SER A 194 -7.08 -9.77 2.99
CA SER A 194 -7.64 -8.66 3.78
C SER A 194 -9.12 -8.39 3.46
N ALA A 195 -9.59 -8.79 2.29
CA ALA A 195 -10.99 -8.67 1.87
C ALA A 195 -11.91 -9.82 2.36
N ILE A 196 -11.37 -10.87 3.01
CA ILE A 196 -12.20 -11.99 3.50
C ILE A 196 -13.21 -11.55 4.57
N PRO A 197 -12.84 -10.77 5.60
CA PRO A 197 -13.79 -10.21 6.59
C PRO A 197 -14.96 -9.45 5.97
N ASP A 198 -14.71 -8.82 4.82
CA ASP A 198 -15.65 -7.90 4.17
C ASP A 198 -16.54 -8.57 3.12
N ILE A 199 -16.44 -9.89 2.91
CA ILE A 199 -17.21 -10.61 1.87
C ILE A 199 -18.71 -10.39 1.98
N GLU A 200 -19.30 -10.59 3.17
CA GLU A 200 -20.75 -10.44 3.35
C GLU A 200 -21.19 -8.97 3.35
N PRO A 201 -20.52 -8.06 4.08
CA PRO A 201 -20.79 -6.62 3.98
C PRO A 201 -20.71 -6.06 2.56
N ASP A 202 -19.69 -6.44 1.78
CA ASP A 202 -19.53 -5.97 0.40
C ASP A 202 -20.63 -6.50 -0.51
N ARG A 203 -21.07 -7.75 -0.34
CA ARG A 203 -22.21 -8.30 -1.08
C ARG A 203 -23.51 -7.57 -0.76
N GLU A 204 -23.77 -7.27 0.51
CA GLU A 204 -24.93 -6.48 0.93
C GLU A 204 -24.90 -5.06 0.33
N ALA A 205 -23.70 -4.47 0.19
CA ALA A 205 -23.48 -3.17 -0.43
C ALA A 205 -23.45 -3.20 -1.98
N GLY A 206 -23.58 -4.37 -2.60
CA GLY A 206 -23.52 -4.52 -4.06
C GLY A 206 -22.11 -4.35 -4.66
N ILE A 207 -21.06 -4.46 -3.83
CA ILE A 207 -19.65 -4.34 -4.23
C ILE A 207 -19.13 -5.71 -4.68
N SER A 208 -18.51 -5.75 -5.87
CA SER A 208 -17.91 -6.95 -6.43
C SER A 208 -16.39 -6.90 -6.35
N THR A 209 -15.79 -7.81 -5.58
CA THR A 209 -14.35 -8.01 -5.44
C THR A 209 -14.02 -9.45 -5.81
N LEU A 210 -12.74 -9.78 -5.98
CA LEU A 210 -12.32 -11.17 -6.16
C LEU A 210 -12.79 -12.03 -4.98
N ALA A 211 -12.71 -11.51 -3.75
CA ALA A 211 -13.13 -12.21 -2.55
C ALA A 211 -14.64 -12.46 -2.53
N THR A 212 -15.48 -11.47 -2.92
CA THR A 212 -16.94 -11.68 -2.95
C THR A 212 -17.38 -12.67 -4.04
N VAL A 213 -16.67 -12.72 -5.17
CA VAL A 213 -16.93 -13.70 -6.25
C VAL A 213 -16.50 -15.11 -5.85
N LEU A 214 -15.32 -15.26 -5.24
CA LEU A 214 -14.80 -16.56 -4.84
C LEU A 214 -15.50 -17.12 -3.59
N GLY A 215 -15.92 -16.24 -2.67
CA GLY A 215 -16.29 -16.61 -1.32
C GLY A 215 -15.07 -17.01 -0.48
N GLU A 216 -15.29 -17.24 0.81
CA GLU A 216 -14.20 -17.41 1.80
C GLU A 216 -13.24 -18.57 1.44
N THR A 217 -13.75 -19.79 1.27
CA THR A 217 -12.90 -20.98 1.07
C THR A 217 -12.03 -20.91 -0.17
N ARG A 218 -12.59 -20.46 -1.30
CA ARG A 218 -11.82 -20.31 -2.55
C ARG A 218 -10.86 -19.12 -2.47
N THR A 219 -11.18 -18.10 -1.69
CA THR A 219 -10.28 -16.98 -1.41
C THR A 219 -9.05 -17.43 -0.63
N TYR A 220 -9.19 -18.27 0.39
CA TYR A 220 -8.03 -18.87 1.07
C TYR A 220 -7.17 -19.70 0.13
N ALA A 221 -7.78 -20.51 -0.75
CA ALA A 221 -7.06 -21.31 -1.73
C ALA A 221 -6.30 -20.43 -2.73
N TYR A 222 -6.93 -19.34 -3.20
CA TYR A 222 -6.29 -18.33 -4.04
C TYR A 222 -5.08 -17.70 -3.32
N CYS A 223 -5.25 -17.23 -2.09
CA CYS A 223 -4.16 -16.62 -1.31
C CYS A 223 -3.01 -17.60 -1.10
N PHE A 224 -3.31 -18.87 -0.78
CA PHE A 224 -2.30 -19.93 -0.65
C PHE A 224 -1.50 -20.13 -1.93
N ALA A 225 -2.18 -20.30 -3.07
CA ALA A 225 -1.54 -20.51 -4.36
C ALA A 225 -0.67 -19.31 -4.78
N THR A 226 -1.23 -18.11 -4.66
CA THR A 226 -0.56 -16.86 -5.05
C THR A 226 0.63 -16.54 -4.15
N TRP A 227 0.54 -16.72 -2.83
CA TRP A 227 1.70 -16.57 -1.94
C TRP A 227 2.75 -17.67 -2.10
N THR A 228 2.34 -18.89 -2.46
CA THR A 228 3.30 -19.95 -2.82
C THR A 228 4.06 -19.57 -4.09
N ALA A 229 3.37 -19.07 -5.11
CA ALA A 229 4.00 -18.59 -6.34
C ALA A 229 4.95 -17.40 -6.07
N ALA A 230 4.57 -16.48 -5.17
CA ALA A 230 5.45 -15.41 -4.71
C ALA A 230 6.73 -15.95 -4.05
N ALA A 231 6.60 -16.90 -3.14
CA ALA A 231 7.76 -17.52 -2.48
C ALA A 231 8.67 -18.25 -3.49
N VAL A 232 8.11 -18.95 -4.47
CA VAL A 232 8.89 -19.60 -5.55
C VAL A 232 9.63 -18.57 -6.41
N ALA A 233 8.98 -17.46 -6.78
CA ALA A 233 9.61 -16.39 -7.55
C ALA A 233 10.79 -15.76 -6.78
N PHE A 234 10.62 -15.51 -5.47
CA PHE A 234 11.74 -15.03 -4.64
C PHE A 234 12.83 -16.09 -4.43
N ALA A 235 12.48 -17.37 -4.37
CA ALA A 235 13.47 -18.45 -4.29
C ALA A 235 14.38 -18.50 -5.53
N ALA A 236 13.87 -18.09 -6.69
CA ALA A 236 14.64 -17.98 -7.93
C ALA A 236 15.66 -16.83 -7.90
N VAL A 237 15.44 -15.82 -7.07
CA VAL A 237 16.41 -14.74 -6.79
C VAL A 237 17.41 -15.21 -5.74
N ASP A 238 16.90 -15.73 -4.62
CA ASP A 238 17.67 -16.32 -3.54
C ASP A 238 16.76 -17.22 -2.69
N PHE A 239 17.13 -18.50 -2.53
CA PHE A 239 16.33 -19.48 -1.81
C PHE A 239 15.97 -19.05 -0.38
N ARG A 240 16.80 -18.22 0.27
CA ARG A 240 16.56 -17.71 1.63
C ARG A 240 15.39 -16.73 1.65
N LEU A 241 15.24 -15.92 0.60
CA LEU A 241 14.09 -15.01 0.44
C LEU A 241 12.82 -15.82 0.21
N GLY A 242 12.89 -16.84 -0.65
CA GLY A 242 11.76 -17.75 -0.86
C GLY A 242 11.35 -18.48 0.43
N ALA A 243 12.31 -18.97 1.21
CA ALA A 243 12.05 -19.62 2.49
C ALA A 243 11.41 -18.66 3.50
N LEU A 244 11.84 -17.40 3.55
CA LEU A 244 11.24 -16.38 4.40
C LEU A 244 9.79 -16.08 3.97
N LEU A 245 9.52 -15.96 2.67
CA LEU A 245 8.17 -15.71 2.16
C LEU A 245 7.25 -16.93 2.24
N ALA A 246 7.79 -18.15 2.36
CA ALA A 246 7.00 -19.36 2.57
C ALA A 246 6.22 -19.36 3.90
N VAL A 247 6.48 -18.41 4.81
CA VAL A 247 5.67 -18.18 6.01
C VAL A 247 4.23 -17.78 5.66
N TYR A 248 3.99 -17.03 4.58
CA TYR A 248 2.65 -16.59 4.19
C TYR A 248 1.71 -17.72 3.74
N PRO A 249 2.10 -18.64 2.84
CA PRO A 249 1.26 -19.78 2.52
C PRO A 249 1.04 -20.71 3.72
N VAL A 250 2.03 -20.84 4.62
CA VAL A 250 1.84 -21.60 5.88
C VAL A 250 0.82 -20.91 6.79
N PHE A 251 0.93 -19.60 6.96
CA PHE A 251 0.01 -18.80 7.77
C PHE A 251 -1.43 -18.93 7.27
N VAL A 252 -1.68 -18.71 5.98
CA VAL A 252 -3.04 -18.79 5.43
C VAL A 252 -3.61 -20.21 5.46
N ALA A 253 -2.78 -21.22 5.24
CA ALA A 253 -3.18 -22.62 5.34
C ALA A 253 -3.53 -23.01 6.79
N TRP A 254 -2.87 -22.41 7.77
CA TRP A 254 -3.20 -22.56 9.19
C TRP A 254 -4.50 -21.84 9.54
N VAL A 255 -4.65 -20.57 9.16
CA VAL A 255 -5.90 -19.80 9.39
C VAL A 255 -7.10 -20.57 8.84
N ALA A 256 -7.04 -20.99 7.57
CA ALA A 256 -8.11 -21.70 6.89
C ALA A 256 -8.48 -23.07 7.49
N ARG A 257 -7.61 -23.67 8.33
CA ARG A 257 -7.84 -24.97 9.00
C ARG A 257 -8.07 -24.85 10.49
N SER A 258 -7.86 -23.66 11.05
CA SER A 258 -8.00 -23.40 12.47
C SER A 258 -9.42 -22.98 12.82
N SER A 259 -9.76 -22.98 14.11
CA SER A 259 -11.00 -22.38 14.62
C SER A 259 -10.87 -20.86 14.87
N VAL A 260 -9.80 -20.23 14.39
CA VAL A 260 -9.57 -18.79 14.57
C VAL A 260 -10.47 -18.03 13.60
N ALA A 261 -11.28 -17.11 14.12
CA ALA A 261 -12.07 -16.21 13.30
C ALA A 261 -11.16 -15.35 12.39
N VAL A 262 -11.52 -15.23 11.12
CA VAL A 262 -10.73 -14.50 10.11
C VAL A 262 -10.47 -13.05 10.52
N ASP A 263 -11.45 -12.39 11.12
CA ASP A 263 -11.30 -11.01 11.63
C ASP A 263 -10.13 -10.90 12.59
N ARG A 264 -9.95 -11.90 13.47
CA ARG A 264 -8.84 -11.94 14.42
C ARG A 264 -7.52 -12.20 13.71
N ALA A 265 -7.50 -13.15 12.76
CA ALA A 265 -6.30 -13.47 11.99
C ALA A 265 -5.82 -12.27 11.15
N TYR A 266 -6.75 -11.50 10.58
CA TYR A 266 -6.48 -10.26 9.88
C TYR A 266 -5.71 -9.25 10.76
N TRP A 267 -6.05 -9.13 12.05
CA TRP A 267 -5.32 -8.25 12.97
C TRP A 267 -3.89 -8.69 13.28
N TRP A 268 -3.55 -9.97 13.07
CA TRP A 268 -2.17 -10.47 13.21
C TRP A 268 -1.32 -10.20 11.98
N PHE A 269 -1.95 -10.08 10.81
CA PHE A 269 -1.26 -9.94 9.53
C PHE A 269 -0.29 -8.74 9.48
N PRO A 270 -0.63 -7.54 9.98
CA PRO A 270 0.32 -6.43 10.03
C PRO A 270 1.59 -6.75 10.84
N TYR A 271 1.48 -7.44 11.97
CA TYR A 271 2.64 -7.83 12.79
C TYR A 271 3.52 -8.84 12.05
N LEU A 272 2.90 -9.85 11.42
CA LEU A 272 3.61 -10.80 10.57
C LEU A 272 4.38 -10.06 9.46
N ASN A 273 3.70 -9.17 8.74
CA ASN A 273 4.31 -8.40 7.66
C ASN A 273 5.45 -7.49 8.14
N THR A 274 5.30 -6.84 9.30
CA THR A 274 6.38 -6.05 9.90
C THR A 274 7.60 -6.92 10.19
N VAL A 275 7.43 -8.08 10.83
CA VAL A 275 8.55 -8.98 11.14
C VAL A 275 9.26 -9.43 9.86
N ILE A 276 8.51 -9.89 8.85
CA ILE A 276 9.09 -10.34 7.58
C ILE A 276 9.80 -9.21 6.85
N GLY A 277 9.20 -8.02 6.77
CA GLY A 277 9.82 -6.83 6.17
C GLY A 277 11.09 -6.40 6.88
N THR A 278 11.11 -6.46 8.22
CA THR A 278 12.32 -6.22 9.02
C THR A 278 13.40 -7.26 8.71
N MET A 279 13.06 -8.56 8.66
CA MET A 279 14.03 -9.61 8.35
C MET A 279 14.59 -9.48 6.93
N LEU A 280 13.76 -9.14 5.93
CA LEU A 280 14.22 -8.85 4.57
C LEU A 280 15.23 -7.71 4.54
N THR A 281 14.93 -6.62 5.25
CA THR A 281 15.78 -5.41 5.31
C THR A 281 17.08 -5.69 6.05
N LEU A 282 17.03 -6.29 7.24
CA LEU A 282 18.22 -6.65 8.01
C LEU A 282 19.09 -7.65 7.26
N GLY A 283 18.48 -8.60 6.55
CA GLY A 283 19.19 -9.54 5.70
C GLY A 283 19.97 -8.84 4.60
N ALA A 284 19.38 -7.84 3.94
CA ALA A 284 20.07 -7.04 2.92
C ALA A 284 21.21 -6.19 3.51
N LEU A 285 20.94 -5.49 4.61
CA LEU A 285 21.94 -4.67 5.30
C LEU A 285 23.11 -5.50 5.85
N TRP A 286 22.84 -6.74 6.28
CA TRP A 286 23.88 -7.67 6.69
C TRP A 286 24.82 -8.00 5.54
N ARG A 287 24.28 -8.29 4.34
CA ARG A 287 25.09 -8.54 3.13
C ARG A 287 25.92 -7.33 2.76
N LEU A 288 25.30 -6.15 2.77
CA LEU A 288 25.97 -4.88 2.47
C LEU A 288 27.18 -4.63 3.39
N THR A 289 27.06 -4.92 4.68
CA THR A 289 28.11 -4.63 5.67
C THR A 289 29.16 -5.74 5.82
N ASN A 290 28.84 -6.98 5.41
CA ASN A 290 29.73 -8.14 5.57
C ASN A 290 30.22 -8.76 4.26
N GLY A 291 29.74 -8.29 3.09
CA GLY A 291 30.16 -8.75 1.76
C GLY A 291 29.79 -10.20 1.44
N VAL A 292 28.68 -10.71 2.01
CA VAL A 292 28.21 -12.12 1.89
C VAL A 292 27.03 -12.25 0.95
#